data_AF-A0A915NPF6-F1
#
_entry.id   AF-A0A915NPF6-F1
#
_cell.length_a   1.000
_cell.length_b   1.000
_cell.length_c   1.000
_cell.angle_alpha   90.00
_cell.angle_beta   90.00
_cell.angle_gamma   90.00
#
_symmetry.space_group_name_H-M   'P 1'
#
loop_
_entity.id
_entity.type
_entity.pdbx_description
1 polymer ?
#
loop_
_entity_poly.entity_id
_entity_poly.type
_entity_poly.pdbx_seq_one_letter_code
_entity_poly.pdbx_strand_id
1 'polypeptide(L)'
;MGSRRLIDHAKYLAKFKSSLALIDVFSAGLDAGGYRASTTTTTSSSNCNAQIASFLPIFDQFIHNESTICRVIKLRSLNGKIYTFQLENVCGGYDSTKIHILQLFCLLNVEFSKSRHTAQRFIQFCVPQIIHIGSSTRLLECPQNSITKTTNSSLSSSDNFVIFGDILNEMLQEEKPLLTSSSIVEYYYGRLAEQRYSHKNLHELFNNISNGGGADLLMDSSSNNNLIIVKRDLLSKWMYSRYTEAESLWNARKKLSIHFALLGLCEYAFFLSSMSPDGLILNVSTAQLFFLDYKFDLTKKVCDTLAGKVRFIELDANRPVPFRLTCNISHFLDASIEGHLAGALIAIARSFNTKTLEIWLRPILWDVFSKAAEEDPKMNIVNPVKRAVDTVLTRIKGL
;
A
#
# COMPACT_ATOMS: atom_id res chain seq x y z
N MET A 1 -4.86 10.70 23.75
CA MET A 1 -5.97 10.25 22.90
C MET A 1 -7.27 10.44 23.67
N GLY A 2 -8.37 10.79 23.03
CA GLY A 2 -9.64 10.91 23.74
C GLY A 2 -10.83 11.07 22.81
N SER A 3 -11.95 10.44 23.17
CA SER A 3 -13.24 10.63 22.52
C SER A 3 -13.76 12.02 22.88
N ARG A 4 -14.12 12.80 21.86
CA ARG A 4 -14.62 14.17 22.00
C ARG A 4 -16.01 14.28 21.42
N ARG A 5 -16.80 15.23 21.93
CA ARG A 5 -18.14 15.50 21.41
C ARG A 5 -18.03 16.33 20.14
N LEU A 6 -18.71 15.90 19.09
CA LEU A 6 -18.73 16.57 17.80
C LEU A 6 -19.35 17.97 17.89
N ILE A 7 -20.36 18.16 18.75
CA ILE A 7 -21.06 19.44 18.88
C ILE A 7 -20.17 20.59 19.38
N ASP A 8 -19.14 20.28 20.17
CA ASP A 8 -18.23 21.29 20.72
C ASP A 8 -17.24 21.81 19.65
N HIS A 9 -16.96 20.98 18.64
CA HIS A 9 -15.99 21.29 17.58
C HIS A 9 -16.64 21.67 16.24
N ALA A 10 -17.77 21.07 15.89
CA ALA A 10 -18.44 21.26 14.61
C ALA A 10 -19.98 21.25 14.78
N LYS A 11 -20.51 22.39 15.22
CA LYS A 11 -21.96 22.57 15.47
C LYS A 11 -22.85 22.25 14.26
N TYR A 12 -22.38 22.55 13.05
CA TYR A 12 -23.15 22.30 11.82
C TYR A 12 -23.22 20.81 11.47
N LEU A 13 -22.11 20.08 11.59
CA LEU A 13 -22.08 18.63 11.34
C LEU A 13 -22.89 17.87 12.40
N ALA A 14 -22.84 18.30 13.66
CA ALA A 14 -23.64 17.70 14.74
C ALA A 14 -25.16 17.91 14.57
N LYS A 15 -25.57 19.00 13.91
CA LYS A 15 -26.97 19.31 13.62
C LYS A 15 -27.47 18.73 12.29
N PHE A 16 -26.58 18.14 11.49
CA PHE A 16 -26.94 17.59 10.19
C PHE A 16 -27.92 16.42 10.33
N LYS A 17 -28.97 16.45 9.52
CA LYS A 17 -29.95 15.37 9.34
C LYS A 17 -30.25 15.22 7.86
N SER A 18 -30.60 14.02 7.41
CA SER A 18 -31.04 13.76 6.04
C SER A 18 -32.24 14.61 5.61
N SER A 19 -33.06 15.10 6.55
CA SER A 19 -34.17 16.01 6.25
C SER A 19 -33.72 17.39 5.77
N LEU A 20 -32.48 17.80 6.05
CA LEU A 20 -31.93 19.09 5.62
C LEU A 20 -31.40 19.02 4.18
N ALA A 21 -30.69 17.95 3.85
CA ALA A 21 -30.16 17.68 2.52
C ALA A 21 -29.90 16.19 2.34
N LEU A 22 -30.21 15.67 1.16
CA LEU A 22 -29.82 14.33 0.74
C LEU A 22 -28.43 14.40 0.13
N ILE A 23 -27.44 13.93 0.89
CA ILE A 23 -26.03 13.91 0.49
C ILE A 23 -25.59 12.46 0.44
N ASP A 24 -25.00 12.04 -0.67
CA ASP A 24 -24.41 10.72 -0.81
C ASP A 24 -23.22 10.56 0.14
N VAL A 25 -23.02 9.35 0.65
CA VAL A 25 -21.82 9.01 1.41
C VAL A 25 -20.62 9.21 0.49
N PHE A 26 -19.57 9.83 1.03
CA PHE A 26 -18.40 10.29 0.29
C PHE A 26 -17.76 9.21 -0.60
N SER A 27 -17.96 7.93 -0.27
CA SER A 27 -17.40 6.77 -0.96
C SER A 27 -18.08 6.32 -2.25
N ALA A 28 -19.26 6.85 -2.57
CA ALA A 28 -20.11 6.27 -3.60
C ALA A 28 -19.59 6.44 -5.04
N GLY A 29 -18.79 7.47 -5.33
CA GLY A 29 -18.39 7.83 -6.71
C GLY A 29 -17.08 7.23 -7.22
N LEU A 30 -16.23 6.68 -6.34
CA LEU A 30 -14.88 6.22 -6.71
C LEU A 30 -14.79 4.72 -7.00
N ASP A 31 -15.86 3.96 -6.71
CA ASP A 31 -15.97 2.53 -6.99
C ASP A 31 -16.36 2.27 -8.46
N ALA A 32 -15.51 2.68 -9.41
CA ALA A 32 -15.66 2.28 -10.82
C ALA A 32 -15.54 0.75 -11.03
N GLY A 33 -15.10 0.01 -10.01
CA GLY A 33 -14.83 -1.44 -10.00
C GLY A 33 -15.94 -2.36 -9.49
N GLY A 34 -17.17 -1.88 -9.30
CA GLY A 34 -18.35 -2.76 -9.34
C GLY A 34 -18.58 -3.74 -8.17
N TYR A 35 -18.06 -3.52 -6.97
CA TYR A 35 -18.44 -4.37 -5.80
C TYR A 35 -19.62 -3.83 -4.99
N ARG A 36 -19.97 -2.55 -5.14
CA ARG A 36 -21.19 -1.96 -4.54
C ARG A 36 -22.23 -1.50 -5.56
N ALA A 37 -21.83 -1.27 -6.81
CA ALA A 37 -22.76 -1.12 -7.90
C ALA A 37 -23.13 -2.51 -8.42
N SER A 38 -24.35 -2.96 -8.13
CA SER A 38 -24.90 -4.14 -8.78
C SER A 38 -24.77 -3.97 -10.29
N THR A 39 -24.12 -4.93 -10.94
CA THR A 39 -24.13 -5.11 -12.39
C THR A 39 -25.56 -5.31 -12.88
N THR A 40 -26.26 -4.21 -13.15
CA THR A 40 -27.36 -4.20 -14.10
C THR A 40 -27.08 -3.12 -15.14
N THR A 41 -26.84 -3.60 -16.34
CA THR A 41 -26.82 -2.85 -17.59
C THR A 41 -28.12 -2.08 -17.74
N THR A 42 -28.11 -0.76 -17.48
CA THR A 42 -29.02 0.27 -18.00
C THR A 42 -28.82 1.54 -17.16
N THR A 43 -28.40 2.64 -17.79
CA THR A 43 -28.84 4.04 -17.58
C THR A 43 -29.38 4.57 -16.21
N SER A 44 -29.11 3.97 -15.05
CA SER A 44 -29.70 4.40 -13.76
C SER A 44 -28.95 3.92 -12.51
N SER A 45 -27.72 4.39 -12.27
CA SER A 45 -26.95 4.04 -11.04
C SER A 45 -26.81 5.16 -10.01
N SER A 46 -27.68 6.18 -10.06
CA SER A 46 -27.80 7.19 -8.98
C SER A 46 -28.73 6.73 -7.85
N ASN A 47 -29.48 5.64 -8.02
CA ASN A 47 -30.58 5.27 -7.14
C ASN A 47 -30.20 4.35 -5.96
N CYS A 48 -28.94 3.88 -5.89
CA CYS A 48 -28.47 2.98 -4.84
C CYS A 48 -27.26 3.53 -4.07
N ASN A 49 -26.99 4.83 -4.16
CA ASN A 49 -25.96 5.44 -3.35
C ASN A 49 -26.45 5.52 -1.90
N ALA A 50 -25.63 5.02 -0.97
CA ALA A 50 -25.93 5.19 0.44
C ALA A 50 -25.91 6.69 0.73
N GLN A 51 -26.99 7.23 1.30
CA GLN A 51 -27.09 8.64 1.69
C GLN A 51 -26.79 8.81 3.17
N ILE A 52 -26.22 9.95 3.54
CA ILE A 52 -25.88 10.29 4.92
C ILE A 52 -27.17 10.61 5.69
N ALA A 53 -27.45 9.85 6.75
CA ALA A 53 -28.56 10.11 7.66
C ALA A 53 -28.18 11.13 8.73
N SER A 54 -27.04 10.91 9.39
CA SER A 54 -26.56 11.73 10.51
C SER A 54 -25.09 11.43 10.81
N PHE A 55 -24.37 12.41 11.35
CA PHE A 55 -23.04 12.19 11.95
C PHE A 55 -23.18 11.67 13.38
N LEU A 56 -22.31 10.74 13.79
CA LEU A 56 -22.30 10.28 15.18
C LEU A 56 -21.78 11.41 16.10
N PRO A 57 -22.33 11.52 17.32
CA PRO A 57 -22.04 12.65 18.21
C PRO A 57 -20.65 12.61 18.83
N ILE A 58 -19.94 11.49 18.72
CA ILE A 58 -18.61 11.28 19.30
C ILE A 58 -17.64 11.00 18.15
N PHE A 59 -16.49 11.69 18.18
CA PHE A 59 -15.36 11.41 17.31
C PHE A 59 -14.11 11.12 18.14
N ASP A 60 -13.23 10.28 17.61
CA ASP A 60 -11.98 9.90 18.27
C ASP A 60 -10.82 10.70 17.69
N GLN A 61 -9.87 11.12 18.53
CA GLN A 61 -8.68 11.84 18.08
C GLN A 61 -7.41 11.14 18.59
N PHE A 62 -6.49 10.87 17.66
CA PHE A 62 -5.19 10.28 17.95
C PHE A 62 -4.09 10.96 17.13
N ILE A 63 -2.83 10.69 17.50
CA ILE A 63 -1.65 11.16 16.77
C ILE A 63 -1.13 9.96 15.99
N HIS A 64 -0.95 10.12 14.69
CA HIS A 64 -0.38 9.14 13.77
C HIS A 64 1.04 9.55 13.39
N ASN A 65 1.95 8.58 13.32
CA ASN A 65 3.36 8.76 12.92
C ASN A 65 4.05 9.95 13.62
N GLU A 66 3.87 10.05 14.93
CA GLU A 66 4.48 11.02 15.86
C GLU A 66 4.22 12.52 15.57
N SER A 67 3.63 12.87 14.42
CA SER A 67 3.57 14.25 13.91
C SER A 67 2.23 14.64 13.29
N THR A 68 1.40 13.68 12.89
CA THR A 68 0.12 13.97 12.24
C THR A 68 -1.05 13.75 13.18
N ILE A 69 -1.96 14.72 13.26
CA ILE A 69 -3.17 14.60 14.08
C ILE A 69 -4.27 14.01 13.21
N CYS A 70 -4.76 12.84 13.60
CA CYS A 70 -5.85 12.15 12.91
C CYS A 70 -7.13 12.21 13.75
N ARG A 71 -8.25 12.50 13.08
CA ARG A 71 -9.59 12.52 13.70
C ARG A 71 -10.48 11.50 13.00
N VAL A 72 -11.06 10.60 13.75
CA VAL A 72 -11.96 9.57 13.22
C VAL A 72 -13.40 10.02 13.37
N ILE A 73 -14.03 10.31 12.25
CA ILE A 73 -15.42 10.73 12.15
C ILE A 73 -16.24 9.54 11.69
N LYS A 74 -17.34 9.27 12.38
CA LYS A 74 -18.26 8.19 12.04
C LYS A 74 -19.57 8.79 11.56
N LEU A 75 -20.10 8.30 10.44
CA LEU A 75 -21.39 8.69 9.91
C LEU A 75 -22.32 7.48 9.80
N ARG A 76 -23.61 7.71 9.97
CA ARG A 76 -24.66 6.71 9.75
C ARG A 76 -25.34 7.01 8.42
N SER A 77 -25.46 5.99 7.59
CA SER A 77 -26.25 6.05 6.35
C SER A 77 -27.74 5.82 6.62
N LEU A 78 -28.60 6.18 5.66
CA LEU A 78 -30.04 5.86 5.69
C LEU A 78 -30.28 4.34 5.79
N ASN A 79 -29.37 3.54 5.24
CA ASN A 79 -29.42 2.08 5.27
C ASN A 79 -28.98 1.51 6.64
N GLY A 80 -28.69 2.36 7.63
CA GLY A 80 -28.24 1.96 8.96
C GLY A 80 -26.75 1.62 9.07
N LYS A 81 -26.06 1.39 7.94
CA LYS A 81 -24.61 1.13 7.93
C LYS A 81 -23.84 2.35 8.44
N ILE A 82 -22.87 2.10 9.33
CA ILE A 82 -21.94 3.11 9.82
C ILE A 82 -20.70 3.13 8.93
N TYR A 83 -20.30 4.30 8.49
CA TYR A 83 -19.05 4.51 7.77
C TYR A 83 -18.09 5.26 8.68
N THR A 84 -16.85 4.81 8.71
CA THR A 84 -15.79 5.40 9.52
C THR A 84 -14.81 6.07 8.58
N PHE A 85 -14.51 7.33 8.85
CA PHE A 85 -13.60 8.13 8.05
C PHE A 85 -12.50 8.72 8.94
N GLN A 86 -11.26 8.59 8.50
CA GLN A 86 -10.11 9.19 9.12
C GLN A 86 -9.77 10.49 8.40
N LEU A 87 -9.97 11.60 9.12
CA LEU A 87 -9.59 12.94 8.69
C LEU A 87 -8.15 13.18 9.12
N GLU A 88 -7.28 13.35 8.14
CA GLU A 88 -5.86 13.62 8.35
C GLU A 88 -5.48 14.96 7.73
N ASN A 89 -4.65 15.71 8.44
CA ASN A 89 -3.99 16.89 7.89
C ASN A 89 -2.62 16.47 7.35
N VAL A 90 -2.48 16.47 6.03
CA VAL A 90 -1.26 16.04 5.34
C VAL A 90 -0.35 17.24 5.17
N CYS A 91 0.82 17.19 5.81
CA CYS A 91 1.90 18.12 5.54
C CYS A 91 2.47 17.81 4.14
N GLY A 92 2.50 18.80 3.24
CA GLY A 92 2.96 18.62 1.85
C GLY A 92 1.86 18.63 0.78
N GLY A 93 0.60 18.77 1.18
CA GLY A 93 -0.52 19.06 0.26
C GLY A 93 -1.03 17.86 -0.57
N TYR A 94 -1.78 18.16 -1.64
CA TYR A 94 -2.40 17.19 -2.54
C TYR A 94 -1.36 16.46 -3.40
N ASP A 95 -1.13 15.17 -3.12
CA ASP A 95 -0.30 14.33 -3.98
C ASP A 95 -1.13 13.70 -5.11
N SER A 96 -1.34 14.47 -6.18
CA SER A 96 -2.02 14.02 -7.41
C SER A 96 -1.50 12.68 -7.93
N THR A 97 -0.19 12.42 -7.85
CA THR A 97 0.43 11.22 -8.42
C THR A 97 -0.06 9.94 -7.76
N LYS A 98 -0.27 9.96 -6.44
CA LYS A 98 -0.76 8.80 -5.69
C LYS A 98 -2.20 8.44 -6.09
N ILE A 99 -3.04 9.45 -6.30
CA ILE A 99 -4.45 9.25 -6.67
C ILE A 99 -4.55 8.62 -8.05
N HIS A 100 -3.71 9.03 -9.00
CA HIS A 100 -3.73 8.43 -10.34
C HIS A 100 -3.37 6.94 -10.33
N ILE A 101 -2.52 6.49 -9.41
CA ILE A 101 -2.20 5.06 -9.24
C ILE A 101 -3.40 4.32 -8.65
N LEU A 102 -4.07 4.88 -7.64
CA LEU A 102 -5.29 4.30 -7.10
C LEU A 102 -6.41 4.24 -8.15
N GLN A 103 -6.53 5.26 -9.01
CA GLN A 103 -7.43 5.28 -10.15
C GLN A 103 -7.08 4.16 -11.16
N LEU A 104 -5.80 3.97 -11.48
CA LEU A 104 -5.35 2.87 -12.33
C LEU A 104 -5.76 1.52 -11.74
N PHE A 105 -5.58 1.32 -10.43
CA PHE A 105 -5.99 0.08 -9.76
C PHE A 105 -7.50 -0.14 -9.79
N CYS A 106 -8.31 0.91 -9.64
CA CYS A 106 -9.76 0.83 -9.83
C CYS A 106 -10.13 0.40 -11.26
N LEU A 107 -9.46 0.95 -12.28
CA LEU A 107 -9.69 0.57 -13.68
C LEU A 107 -9.25 -0.87 -13.95
N LEU A 108 -8.12 -1.30 -13.39
CA LEU A 108 -7.66 -2.68 -13.49
C LEU A 108 -8.62 -3.68 -12.85
N ASN A 109 -9.26 -3.32 -11.74
CA ASN A 109 -10.31 -4.16 -11.12
C ASN A 109 -11.47 -4.45 -12.08
N VAL A 110 -11.81 -3.50 -12.97
CA VAL A 110 -12.83 -3.71 -14.00
C VAL A 110 -12.37 -4.78 -15.00
N GLU A 111 -11.12 -4.74 -15.46
CA GLU A 111 -10.58 -5.75 -16.40
C GLU A 111 -10.42 -7.12 -15.74
N PHE A 112 -9.95 -7.16 -14.49
CA PHE A 112 -9.84 -8.42 -13.74
C PHE A 112 -11.19 -9.09 -13.50
N SER A 113 -12.26 -8.31 -13.41
CA SER A 113 -13.61 -8.86 -13.27
C SER A 113 -14.16 -9.44 -14.59
N LYS A 114 -13.69 -8.94 -15.75
CA LYS A 114 -14.06 -9.46 -17.07
C LYS A 114 -13.32 -10.75 -17.42
N SER A 115 -12.06 -10.86 -17.03
CA SER A 115 -11.25 -12.04 -17.34
C SER A 115 -11.62 -13.23 -16.45
N ARG A 116 -11.92 -14.38 -17.07
CA ARG A 116 -12.26 -15.62 -16.36
C ARG A 116 -11.18 -16.06 -15.37
N HIS A 117 -9.91 -15.95 -15.75
CA HIS A 117 -8.79 -16.46 -14.95
C HIS A 117 -8.55 -15.65 -13.68
N THR A 118 -8.81 -14.34 -13.73
CA THR A 118 -8.70 -13.43 -12.58
C THR A 118 -9.97 -13.46 -11.73
N ALA A 119 -11.14 -13.49 -12.35
CA ALA A 119 -12.43 -13.59 -11.65
C ALA A 119 -12.58 -14.89 -10.85
N GLN A 120 -12.18 -16.04 -11.41
CA GLN A 120 -12.22 -17.33 -10.70
C GLN A 120 -11.36 -17.34 -9.43
N ARG A 121 -10.28 -16.54 -9.40
CA ARG A 121 -9.36 -16.42 -8.27
C ARG A 121 -9.69 -15.23 -7.36
N PHE A 122 -10.75 -14.46 -7.67
CA PHE A 122 -11.13 -13.23 -6.97
C PHE A 122 -9.97 -12.23 -6.86
N ILE A 123 -9.15 -12.10 -7.92
CA ILE A 123 -8.01 -11.19 -7.95
C ILE A 123 -8.53 -9.76 -8.11
N GLN A 124 -8.36 -8.95 -7.06
CA GLN A 124 -8.76 -7.55 -7.04
C GLN A 124 -7.85 -6.75 -6.12
N PHE A 125 -7.62 -5.50 -6.49
CA PHE A 125 -6.99 -4.52 -5.61
C PHE A 125 -7.93 -4.10 -4.51
N CYS A 126 -7.42 -4.11 -3.29
CA CYS A 126 -8.04 -3.45 -2.15
C CYS A 126 -7.64 -1.97 -2.19
N VAL A 127 -8.36 -1.17 -2.97
CA VAL A 127 -8.07 0.27 -3.09
C VAL A 127 -8.74 1.02 -1.94
N PRO A 128 -7.97 1.67 -1.06
CA PRO A 128 -8.55 2.51 -0.03
C PRO A 128 -9.11 3.77 -0.67
N GLN A 129 -10.25 4.23 -0.15
CA GLN A 129 -10.89 5.40 -0.70
C GLN A 129 -10.38 6.66 0.00
N ILE A 130 -9.68 7.48 -0.77
CA ILE A 130 -9.08 8.74 -0.32
C ILE A 130 -9.79 9.89 -1.02
N ILE A 131 -10.28 10.83 -0.23
CA ILE A 131 -10.98 12.02 -0.72
C ILE A 131 -10.27 13.25 -0.17
N HIS A 132 -9.81 14.11 -1.06
CA HIS A 132 -9.13 15.33 -0.65
C HIS A 132 -10.15 16.45 -0.42
N ILE A 133 -10.05 17.08 0.74
CA ILE A 133 -10.88 18.22 1.14
C ILE A 133 -9.92 19.42 1.21
N GLY A 134 -10.02 20.32 0.23
CA GLY A 134 -9.08 21.44 0.10
C GLY A 134 -7.64 20.98 -0.20
N SER A 135 -6.67 21.82 0.12
CA SER A 135 -5.26 21.61 -0.24
C SER A 135 -4.48 20.72 0.71
N SER A 136 -4.81 20.72 2.01
CA SER A 136 -4.01 20.04 3.04
C SER A 136 -4.73 18.93 3.80
N THR A 137 -6.04 18.77 3.64
CA THR A 137 -6.79 17.73 4.39
C THR A 137 -7.26 16.61 3.48
N ARG A 138 -7.18 15.38 3.99
CA ARG A 138 -7.71 14.19 3.32
C ARG A 138 -8.62 13.41 4.25
N LEU A 139 -9.60 12.76 3.66
CA LEU A 139 -10.54 11.86 4.29
C LEU A 139 -10.28 10.45 3.74
N LEU A 140 -9.94 9.51 4.61
CA LEU A 140 -9.71 8.11 4.27
C LEU A 140 -10.91 7.29 4.77
N GLU A 141 -11.56 6.49 3.93
CA GLU A 141 -12.54 5.50 4.41
C GLU A 141 -11.79 4.37 5.12
N CYS A 142 -12.11 4.17 6.40
CA CYS A 142 -11.57 3.10 7.21
C CYS A 142 -12.71 2.10 7.49
N PRO A 143 -12.49 0.79 7.31
CA PRO A 143 -13.49 -0.19 7.71
C PRO A 143 -13.73 -0.13 9.23
N GLN A 144 -14.91 -0.54 9.68
CA GLN A 144 -15.28 -0.41 11.09
C GLN A 144 -14.24 -1.11 12.00
N ASN A 145 -13.87 -0.45 13.10
CA ASN A 145 -12.82 -0.84 14.06
C ASN A 145 -11.37 -0.77 13.55
N SER A 146 -11.13 -0.11 12.42
CA SER A 146 -9.82 0.32 11.96
C SER A 146 -9.35 1.57 12.70
N ILE A 147 -8.98 1.47 13.97
CA ILE A 147 -8.16 2.51 14.59
C ILE A 147 -6.74 1.96 14.57
N THR A 148 -5.92 2.37 13.61
CA THR A 148 -4.48 2.15 13.71
C THR A 148 -3.98 3.03 14.85
N LYS A 149 -3.99 2.53 16.09
CA LYS A 149 -3.35 3.22 17.21
C LYS A 149 -1.85 3.10 17.04
N THR A 150 -1.26 3.90 16.17
CA THR A 150 0.18 4.06 16.13
C THR A 150 0.59 4.93 17.31
N THR A 151 1.61 4.47 18.05
CA THR A 151 2.28 5.07 19.22
C THR A 151 1.72 4.66 20.60
N ASN A 152 2.47 3.75 21.24
CA ASN A 152 2.58 3.50 22.68
C ASN A 152 1.35 3.00 23.46
N SER A 153 0.32 2.49 22.79
CA SER A 153 -0.64 1.59 23.45
C SER A 153 -0.54 0.24 22.79
N SER A 154 -0.29 -0.80 23.61
CA SER A 154 -0.53 -2.19 23.25
C SER A 154 -1.77 -2.27 22.36
N LEU A 155 -1.59 -2.87 21.17
CA LEU A 155 -2.62 -3.02 20.16
C LEU A 155 -3.87 -3.55 20.87
N SER A 156 -4.92 -2.73 20.97
CA SER A 156 -6.17 -3.26 21.48
C SER A 156 -6.61 -4.30 20.47
N SER A 157 -6.97 -5.49 20.95
CA SER A 157 -7.43 -6.66 20.18
C SER A 157 -8.52 -6.38 19.12
N SER A 158 -9.09 -5.18 19.10
CA SER A 158 -10.06 -4.64 18.14
C SER A 158 -9.48 -4.06 16.84
N ASP A 159 -8.17 -3.80 16.75
CA ASP A 159 -7.62 -3.07 15.60
C ASP A 159 -7.49 -4.03 14.41
N ASN A 160 -8.32 -3.80 13.39
CA ASN A 160 -8.42 -4.67 12.21
C ASN A 160 -7.31 -4.42 11.18
N PHE A 161 -6.63 -3.28 11.23
CA PHE A 161 -5.59 -2.88 10.27
C PHE A 161 -4.26 -2.75 10.96
N VAL A 162 -3.24 -3.41 10.43
CA VAL A 162 -1.89 -3.43 11.00
C VAL A 162 -0.88 -3.18 9.88
N ILE A 163 0.08 -2.30 10.14
CA ILE A 163 1.19 -2.00 9.23
C ILE A 163 2.30 -3.04 9.42
N PHE A 164 2.93 -3.50 8.35
CA PHE A 164 4.00 -4.51 8.45
C PHE A 164 5.23 -4.02 9.25
N GLY A 165 5.52 -2.72 9.24
CA GLY A 165 6.51 -2.10 10.13
C GLY A 165 6.18 -2.29 11.62
N ASP A 166 4.91 -2.17 12.00
CA ASP A 166 4.46 -2.40 13.38
C ASP A 166 4.55 -3.89 13.75
N ILE A 167 4.18 -4.79 12.83
CA ILE A 167 4.35 -6.25 13.00
C ILE A 167 5.82 -6.58 13.30
N LEU A 168 6.74 -5.98 12.55
CA LEU A 168 8.17 -6.20 12.77
C LEU A 168 8.60 -5.70 14.16
N ASN A 169 8.20 -4.49 14.56
CA ASN A 169 8.53 -3.93 15.86
C ASN A 169 7.97 -4.76 17.02
N GLU A 170 6.72 -5.21 16.93
CA GLU A 170 6.08 -6.08 17.92
C GLU A 170 6.85 -7.39 18.09
N MET A 171 7.15 -8.08 16.99
CA MET A 171 7.89 -9.35 17.05
C MET A 171 9.34 -9.19 17.53
N LEU A 172 9.98 -8.06 17.25
CA LEU A 172 11.32 -7.78 17.78
C LEU A 172 11.29 -7.50 19.29
N GLN A 173 10.26 -6.81 19.77
CA GLN A 173 10.07 -6.54 21.20
C GLN A 173 9.78 -7.82 21.99
N GLU A 174 9.02 -8.77 21.42
CA GLU A 174 8.81 -10.08 22.03
C GLU A 174 10.12 -10.86 22.23
N GLU A 175 11.04 -10.82 21.25
CA GLU A 175 12.33 -11.50 21.40
C GLU A 175 13.31 -10.74 22.30
N LYS A 176 13.36 -9.41 22.19
CA LYS A 176 14.22 -8.53 22.99
C LYS A 176 13.50 -7.20 23.31
N PRO A 177 13.17 -6.89 24.58
CA PRO A 177 12.24 -5.82 24.96
C PRO A 177 12.71 -4.37 24.73
N LEU A 178 13.85 -4.16 24.07
CA LEU A 178 14.41 -2.84 23.73
C LEU A 178 14.78 -2.71 22.24
N LEU A 179 14.58 -3.76 21.45
CA LEU A 179 14.98 -3.76 20.05
C LEU A 179 13.88 -3.15 19.19
N THR A 180 14.21 -2.09 18.45
CA THR A 180 13.32 -1.47 17.45
C THR A 180 13.88 -1.67 16.05
N SER A 181 13.03 -1.50 15.03
CA SER A 181 13.46 -1.51 13.62
C SER A 181 14.60 -0.50 13.36
N SER A 182 14.52 0.70 13.96
CA SER A 182 15.56 1.73 13.85
C SER A 182 16.89 1.26 14.44
N SER A 183 16.88 0.56 15.57
CA SER A 183 18.10 0.02 16.19
C SER A 183 18.81 -1.01 15.31
N ILE A 184 18.07 -1.80 14.52
CA ILE A 184 18.67 -2.72 13.53
C ILE A 184 19.39 -1.94 12.44
N VAL A 185 18.77 -0.88 11.95
CA VAL A 185 19.33 -0.01 10.92
C VAL A 185 20.59 0.70 11.42
N GLU A 186 20.56 1.24 12.65
CA GLU A 186 21.71 1.83 13.31
C GLU A 186 22.85 0.83 13.49
N TYR A 187 22.55 -0.41 13.90
CA TYR A 187 23.54 -1.47 14.01
C TYR A 187 24.18 -1.82 12.67
N TYR A 188 23.38 -1.96 11.61
CA TYR A 188 23.88 -2.27 10.27
C TYR A 188 24.81 -1.17 9.75
N TYR A 189 24.38 0.09 9.81
CA TYR A 189 25.20 1.21 9.34
C TYR A 189 26.41 1.47 10.24
N GLY A 190 26.31 1.23 11.54
CA GLY A 190 27.43 1.29 12.47
C GLY A 190 28.53 0.29 12.10
N ARG A 191 28.16 -0.98 11.87
CA ARG A 191 29.11 -2.02 11.41
C ARG A 191 29.69 -1.73 10.03
N LEU A 192 28.88 -1.20 9.13
CA LEU A 192 29.32 -0.82 7.79
C LEU A 192 30.35 0.32 7.84
N ALA A 193 30.15 1.32 8.72
CA ALA A 193 31.09 2.40 8.95
C ALA A 193 32.43 1.91 9.50
N GLU A 194 32.43 0.94 10.43
CA GLU A 194 33.65 0.30 10.95
C GLU A 194 34.45 -0.39 9.84
N GLN A 195 33.76 -1.01 8.87
CA GLN A 195 34.37 -1.82 7.80
C GLN A 195 34.83 -1.01 6.56
N ARG A 196 34.80 0.32 6.61
CA ARG A 196 35.27 1.23 5.53
C ARG A 196 34.77 0.85 4.12
N TYR A 197 33.50 0.47 3.98
CA TYR A 197 32.82 0.30 2.69
C TYR A 197 33.43 -0.73 1.72
N SER A 198 33.99 -1.84 2.22
CA SER A 198 34.35 -2.96 1.33
C SER A 198 33.09 -3.64 0.78
N HIS A 199 32.85 -3.54 -0.53
CA HIS A 199 31.66 -4.09 -1.20
C HIS A 199 31.45 -5.61 -0.97
N LYS A 200 32.53 -6.39 -0.79
CA LYS A 200 32.43 -7.84 -0.53
C LYS A 200 31.81 -8.13 0.84
N ASN A 201 32.06 -7.28 1.83
CA ASN A 201 31.60 -7.48 3.20
C ASN A 201 30.14 -7.02 3.38
N LEU A 202 29.61 -6.20 2.47
CA LEU A 202 28.24 -5.65 2.54
C LEU A 202 27.18 -6.76 2.50
N HIS A 203 27.31 -7.67 1.52
CA HIS A 203 26.38 -8.77 1.32
C HIS A 203 26.52 -9.82 2.43
N GLU A 204 27.74 -10.08 2.88
CA GLU A 204 28.01 -10.99 3.99
C GLU A 204 27.39 -10.48 5.29
N LEU A 205 27.58 -9.19 5.63
CA LEU A 205 26.98 -8.56 6.80
C LEU A 205 25.44 -8.60 6.76
N PHE A 206 24.84 -8.30 5.61
CA PHE A 206 23.40 -8.38 5.44
C PHE A 206 22.89 -9.82 5.62
N ASN A 207 23.59 -10.80 5.04
CA ASN A 207 23.24 -12.21 5.18
C ASN A 207 23.40 -12.69 6.62
N ASN A 208 24.42 -12.21 7.35
CA ASN A 208 24.62 -12.54 8.76
C ASN A 208 23.46 -12.04 9.63
N ILE A 209 22.97 -10.82 9.37
CA ILE A 209 21.81 -10.24 10.09
C ILE A 209 20.50 -10.92 9.69
N SER A 210 20.27 -11.17 8.39
CA SER A 210 18.98 -11.63 7.85
C SER A 210 18.78 -13.14 7.89
N ASN A 211 19.84 -13.94 7.81
CA ASN A 211 19.72 -15.40 7.69
C ASN A 211 20.24 -16.14 8.91
N GLY A 212 20.89 -15.44 9.86
CA GLY A 212 21.58 -16.06 10.99
C GLY A 212 22.52 -17.16 10.48
N GLY A 213 23.59 -16.78 9.78
CA GLY A 213 24.70 -17.67 9.40
C GLY A 213 24.28 -19.09 8.96
N GLY A 214 23.75 -19.23 7.75
CA GLY A 214 23.60 -20.53 7.09
C GLY A 214 24.95 -21.06 6.58
N ALA A 215 25.92 -21.23 7.47
CA ALA A 215 27.15 -22.01 7.33
C ALA A 215 27.95 -21.82 8.62
N ASP A 216 28.05 -22.88 9.41
CA ASP A 216 29.25 -23.24 10.18
C ASP A 216 30.12 -22.08 10.71
N LEU A 217 29.62 -21.40 11.74
CA LEU A 217 30.47 -20.65 12.67
C LEU A 217 30.34 -21.27 14.06
N LEU A 218 30.87 -22.48 14.19
CA LEU A 218 31.54 -22.88 15.43
C LEU A 218 32.75 -21.97 15.64
N MET A 219 32.56 -20.70 16.03
CA MET A 219 33.63 -19.93 16.68
C MET A 219 33.07 -18.85 17.62
N ASP A 220 33.47 -19.02 18.88
CA ASP A 220 33.48 -18.09 20.00
C ASP A 220 32.15 -17.66 20.62
N SER A 221 31.65 -18.57 21.45
CA SER A 221 30.92 -18.31 22.70
C SER A 221 31.66 -17.42 23.72
N SER A 222 32.73 -16.71 23.32
CA SER A 222 33.58 -15.90 24.19
C SER A 222 33.60 -14.40 23.83
N SER A 223 33.00 -13.98 22.70
CA SER A 223 32.78 -12.55 22.42
C SER A 223 31.31 -12.18 22.56
N ASN A 224 30.95 -11.63 23.73
CA ASN A 224 29.66 -11.00 24.06
C ASN A 224 29.41 -9.74 23.21
N ASN A 225 29.40 -9.87 21.88
CA ASN A 225 28.93 -8.81 21.01
C ASN A 225 27.46 -9.06 20.69
N ASN A 226 26.62 -8.11 21.07
CA ASN A 226 25.18 -8.01 20.78
C ASN A 226 24.91 -8.14 19.27
N LEU A 227 24.93 -9.37 18.74
CA LEU A 227 24.52 -9.65 17.37
C LEU A 227 22.99 -9.58 17.32
N ILE A 228 22.52 -8.64 16.50
CA ILE A 228 21.10 -8.48 16.20
C ILE A 228 20.83 -9.35 14.96
N ILE A 229 20.12 -10.45 15.17
CA ILE A 229 19.74 -11.40 14.12
C ILE A 229 18.22 -11.33 13.97
N VAL A 230 17.76 -11.10 12.75
CA VAL A 230 16.34 -11.09 12.41
C VAL A 230 16.00 -12.48 11.89
N LYS A 231 15.22 -13.25 12.65
CA LYS A 231 14.83 -14.61 12.23
C LYS A 231 13.86 -14.56 11.05
N ARG A 232 13.91 -15.60 10.21
CA ARG A 232 13.05 -15.75 9.03
C ARG A 232 11.59 -16.14 9.34
N ASP A 233 11.31 -16.47 10.59
CA ASP A 233 10.02 -17.00 11.03
C ASP A 233 9.15 -15.96 11.76
N LEU A 234 9.63 -14.72 11.91
CA LEU A 234 8.96 -13.67 12.70
C LEU A 234 7.53 -13.40 12.22
N LEU A 235 7.36 -13.20 10.90
CA LEU A 235 6.03 -13.00 10.32
C LEU A 235 5.14 -14.23 10.51
N SER A 236 5.72 -15.43 10.43
CA SER A 236 4.97 -16.67 10.60
C SER A 236 4.47 -16.81 12.04
N LYS A 237 5.32 -16.56 13.03
CA LYS A 237 4.96 -16.55 14.46
C LYS A 237 3.86 -15.53 14.76
N TRP A 238 3.97 -14.31 14.23
CA TRP A 238 2.95 -13.28 14.40
C TRP A 238 1.59 -13.73 13.85
N MET A 239 1.59 -14.28 12.63
CA MET A 239 0.37 -14.79 12.01
C MET A 239 -0.24 -15.96 12.80
N TYR A 240 0.58 -16.88 13.32
CA TYR A 240 0.10 -17.98 14.17
C TYR A 240 -0.47 -17.50 15.50
N SER A 241 0.09 -16.43 16.08
CA SER A 241 -0.44 -15.82 17.31
C SER A 241 -1.80 -15.16 17.09
N ARG A 242 -2.00 -14.52 15.93
CA ARG A 242 -3.23 -13.76 15.64
C ARG A 242 -4.38 -14.61 15.10
N TYR A 243 -4.08 -15.63 14.29
CA TYR A 243 -5.08 -16.56 13.73
C TYR A 243 -5.06 -17.88 14.51
N THR A 244 -5.93 -18.00 15.50
CA THR A 244 -6.03 -19.18 16.36
C THR A 244 -6.58 -20.41 15.65
N GLU A 245 -7.45 -20.22 14.65
CA GLU A 245 -8.08 -21.30 13.89
C GLU A 245 -7.29 -21.64 12.63
N ALA A 246 -7.04 -22.93 12.40
CA ALA A 246 -6.29 -23.40 11.24
C ALA A 246 -6.95 -23.02 9.90
N GLU A 247 -8.29 -23.03 9.82
CA GLU A 247 -9.03 -22.61 8.63
C GLU A 247 -8.80 -21.12 8.33
N SER A 248 -8.92 -20.27 9.35
CA SER A 248 -8.73 -18.82 9.22
C SER A 248 -7.31 -18.49 8.74
N LEU A 249 -6.31 -19.19 9.28
CA LEU A 249 -4.91 -19.05 8.90
C LEU A 249 -4.66 -19.50 7.45
N TRP A 250 -5.22 -20.64 7.05
CA TRP A 250 -5.07 -21.13 5.67
C TRP A 250 -5.71 -20.16 4.66
N ASN A 251 -6.91 -19.67 4.96
CA ASN A 251 -7.60 -18.68 4.14
C ASN A 251 -6.81 -17.36 4.07
N ALA A 252 -6.20 -16.95 5.19
CA ALA A 252 -5.35 -15.77 5.22
C ALA A 252 -4.10 -15.94 4.35
N ARG A 253 -3.40 -17.08 4.47
CA ARG A 253 -2.21 -17.41 3.65
C ARG A 253 -2.56 -17.40 2.15
N LYS A 254 -3.70 -17.99 1.77
CA LYS A 254 -4.19 -17.99 0.39
C LYS A 254 -4.45 -16.58 -0.15
N LYS A 255 -5.19 -15.75 0.60
CA LYS A 255 -5.49 -14.36 0.19
C LYS A 255 -4.24 -13.50 0.11
N LEU A 256 -3.35 -13.61 1.10
CA LEU A 256 -2.08 -12.89 1.12
C LEU A 256 -1.21 -13.26 -0.09
N SER A 257 -1.13 -14.55 -0.44
CA SER A 257 -0.42 -15.01 -1.64
C SER A 257 -0.95 -14.30 -2.89
N ILE A 258 -2.27 -14.23 -3.05
CA ILE A 258 -2.90 -13.58 -4.21
C ILE A 258 -2.60 -12.07 -4.23
N HIS A 259 -2.70 -11.39 -3.09
CA HIS A 259 -2.42 -9.96 -3.04
C HIS A 259 -0.94 -9.62 -3.21
N PHE A 260 -0.01 -10.44 -2.70
CA PHE A 260 1.42 -10.26 -2.97
C PHE A 260 1.75 -10.46 -4.44
N ALA A 261 1.13 -11.43 -5.12
CA ALA A 261 1.25 -11.56 -6.58
C ALA A 261 0.75 -10.30 -7.29
N LEU A 262 -0.40 -9.78 -6.86
CA LEU A 262 -1.01 -8.61 -7.45
C LEU A 262 -0.15 -7.35 -7.30
N LEU A 263 0.23 -7.01 -6.06
CA LEU A 263 1.05 -5.83 -5.78
C LEU A 263 2.44 -5.96 -6.41
N GLY A 264 3.09 -7.13 -6.28
CA GLY A 264 4.43 -7.37 -6.82
C GLY A 264 4.50 -7.32 -8.35
N LEU A 265 3.53 -7.92 -9.06
CA LEU A 265 3.52 -7.85 -10.52
C LEU A 265 3.27 -6.42 -11.02
N CYS A 266 2.43 -5.66 -10.33
CA CYS A 266 2.14 -4.27 -10.69
C CYS A 266 3.33 -3.35 -10.41
N GLU A 267 4.06 -3.58 -9.31
CA GLU A 267 5.33 -2.91 -9.04
C GLU A 267 6.30 -3.07 -10.21
N TYR A 268 6.47 -4.31 -10.69
CA TYR A 268 7.34 -4.62 -11.82
C TYR A 268 6.83 -4.07 -13.16
N ALA A 269 5.55 -4.28 -13.46
CA ALA A 269 4.96 -3.95 -14.76
C ALA A 269 4.89 -2.43 -15.00
N PHE A 270 4.47 -1.66 -13.99
CA PHE A 270 4.23 -0.22 -14.10
C PHE A 270 5.38 0.65 -13.60
N PHE A 271 6.54 0.07 -13.24
CA PHE A 271 7.69 0.81 -12.70
C PHE A 271 7.30 1.62 -11.45
N LEU A 272 6.58 0.99 -10.52
CA LEU A 272 6.16 1.65 -9.29
C LEU A 272 7.26 1.58 -8.22
N SER A 273 7.22 2.49 -7.25
CA SER A 273 8.06 2.53 -6.05
C SER A 273 8.07 1.17 -5.32
N SER A 274 9.20 0.82 -4.71
CA SER A 274 9.29 -0.46 -4.01
C SER A 274 8.36 -0.48 -2.81
N MET A 275 7.62 -1.59 -2.64
CA MET A 275 6.67 -1.74 -1.55
C MET A 275 7.41 -1.70 -0.20
N SER A 276 7.37 -0.58 0.53
CA SER A 276 7.96 -0.45 1.88
C SER A 276 7.12 -1.21 2.93
N PRO A 277 7.72 -1.68 4.04
CA PRO A 277 6.93 -2.35 5.08
C PRO A 277 6.02 -1.36 5.84
N ASP A 278 6.40 -0.07 5.86
CA ASP A 278 5.63 0.98 6.53
C ASP A 278 4.39 1.42 5.74
N GLY A 279 4.43 1.30 4.40
CA GLY A 279 3.27 1.58 3.55
C GLY A 279 2.37 0.37 3.32
N LEU A 280 2.79 -0.83 3.76
CA LEU A 280 2.09 -2.09 3.55
C LEU A 280 1.15 -2.39 4.72
N ILE A 281 -0.14 -2.44 4.44
CA ILE A 281 -1.18 -2.57 5.45
C ILE A 281 -1.95 -3.89 5.25
N LEU A 282 -2.06 -4.65 6.33
CA LEU A 282 -2.84 -5.88 6.41
C LEU A 282 -4.16 -5.61 7.12
N ASN A 283 -5.26 -6.03 6.52
CA ASN A 283 -6.51 -6.21 7.24
C ASN A 283 -6.54 -7.62 7.86
N VAL A 284 -6.43 -7.72 9.18
CA VAL A 284 -6.41 -8.98 9.92
C VAL A 284 -7.74 -9.73 9.83
N SER A 285 -8.87 -9.02 9.76
CA SER A 285 -10.19 -9.67 9.70
C SER A 285 -10.47 -10.34 8.34
N THR A 286 -9.96 -9.77 7.25
CA THR A 286 -10.25 -10.25 5.88
C THR A 286 -9.04 -10.87 5.19
N ALA A 287 -7.84 -10.71 5.77
CA ALA A 287 -6.53 -10.99 5.17
C ALA A 287 -6.27 -10.29 3.84
N GLN A 288 -6.89 -9.13 3.63
CA GLN A 288 -6.65 -8.26 2.48
C GLN A 288 -5.42 -7.40 2.71
N LEU A 289 -4.60 -7.27 1.67
CA LEU A 289 -3.35 -6.50 1.69
C LEU A 289 -3.46 -5.33 0.72
N PHE A 290 -3.01 -4.15 1.15
CA PHE A 290 -2.95 -2.96 0.30
C PHE A 290 -1.71 -2.14 0.62
N PHE A 291 -1.24 -1.39 -0.38
CA PHE A 291 -0.08 -0.52 -0.27
C PHE A 291 -0.47 0.89 -0.72
N LEU A 292 -0.20 1.88 0.14
CA LEU A 292 -0.63 3.26 -0.06
C LEU A 292 0.39 4.16 -0.76
N ASP A 293 1.67 3.81 -0.68
CA ASP A 293 2.77 4.70 -1.04
C ASP A 293 3.38 4.42 -2.42
N TYR A 294 2.60 3.83 -3.32
CA TYR A 294 3.04 3.69 -4.70
C TYR A 294 3.24 5.05 -5.36
N LYS A 295 4.34 5.17 -6.08
CA LYS A 295 4.69 6.29 -6.97
C LYS A 295 5.30 5.74 -8.24
N PHE A 296 5.18 6.43 -9.37
CA PHE A 296 5.95 6.06 -10.55
C PHE A 296 7.41 6.47 -10.35
N ASP A 297 8.34 5.55 -10.57
CA ASP A 297 9.76 5.85 -10.49
C ASP A 297 10.20 6.59 -11.76
N LEU A 298 10.51 7.87 -11.60
CA LEU A 298 10.96 8.75 -12.67
C LEU A 298 12.42 9.13 -12.47
N THR A 299 13.21 9.03 -13.53
CA THR A 299 14.57 9.57 -13.59
C THR A 299 14.63 10.74 -14.56
N LYS A 300 15.24 11.84 -14.14
CA LYS A 300 15.58 12.98 -15.01
C LYS A 300 16.95 12.71 -15.62
N LYS A 301 17.01 12.45 -16.92
CA LYS A 301 18.25 12.21 -17.66
C LYS A 301 18.56 13.40 -18.57
N VAL A 302 19.84 13.56 -18.87
CA VAL A 302 20.34 14.58 -19.82
C VAL A 302 20.98 13.82 -20.96
N CYS A 303 20.54 14.06 -22.20
CA CYS A 303 21.24 13.60 -23.39
C CYS A 303 21.92 14.77 -24.10
N ASP A 304 23.16 14.56 -24.52
CA ASP A 304 23.85 15.46 -25.42
C ASP A 304 23.33 15.20 -26.85
N THR A 305 22.67 16.20 -27.43
CA THR A 305 22.24 16.18 -28.84
C THR A 305 23.03 17.21 -29.64
N LEU A 306 22.98 17.14 -30.97
CA LEU A 306 23.59 18.13 -31.87
C LEU A 306 23.09 19.57 -31.61
N ALA A 307 21.90 19.73 -31.02
CA ALA A 307 21.31 21.00 -30.62
C ALA A 307 21.64 21.43 -29.17
N GLY A 308 22.49 20.67 -28.47
CA GLY A 308 22.86 20.89 -27.06
C GLY A 308 22.32 19.83 -26.10
N LYS A 309 22.43 20.11 -24.80
CA LYS A 309 21.95 19.24 -23.70
C LYS A 309 20.43 19.30 -23.56
N VAL A 310 19.76 18.20 -23.87
CA VAL A 310 18.30 18.06 -23.70
C VAL A 310 18.01 17.22 -22.46
N ARG A 311 17.23 17.78 -21.54
CA ARG A 311 16.70 17.05 -20.40
C ARG A 311 15.44 16.30 -20.81
N PHE A 312 15.31 15.06 -20.39
CA PHE A 312 14.10 14.27 -20.56
C PHE A 312 13.84 13.41 -19.32
N ILE A 313 12.58 13.06 -19.13
CA ILE A 313 12.15 12.17 -18.05
C ILE A 313 11.98 10.76 -18.63
N GLU A 314 12.44 9.74 -17.92
CA GLU A 314 12.24 8.34 -18.28
C GLU A 314 11.81 7.53 -17.05
N LEU A 315 11.07 6.44 -17.26
CA LEU A 315 10.77 5.48 -16.20
C LEU A 315 12.06 4.77 -15.79
N ASP A 316 12.32 4.67 -14.48
CA ASP A 316 13.55 4.05 -13.99
C ASP A 316 13.45 2.53 -13.94
N ALA A 317 14.25 1.85 -14.75
CA ALA A 317 14.34 0.39 -14.77
C ALA A 317 15.41 -0.18 -13.83
N ASN A 318 16.23 0.66 -13.20
CA ASN A 318 17.43 0.23 -12.47
C ASN A 318 17.10 -0.28 -11.06
N ARG A 319 16.45 -1.44 -11.00
CA ARG A 319 16.14 -2.10 -9.74
C ARG A 319 16.89 -3.41 -9.59
N PRO A 320 17.53 -3.65 -8.43
CA PRO A 320 18.25 -4.90 -8.18
C PRO A 320 17.29 -6.10 -8.03
N VAL A 321 16.06 -5.85 -7.58
CA VAL A 321 15.03 -6.86 -7.38
C VAL A 321 13.75 -6.43 -8.10
N PRO A 322 13.11 -7.29 -8.89
CA PRO A 322 11.94 -6.93 -9.69
C PRO A 322 10.67 -6.68 -8.86
N PHE A 323 10.47 -7.45 -7.79
CA PHE A 323 9.36 -7.30 -6.84
C PHE A 323 9.75 -7.85 -5.47
N ARG A 324 9.10 -7.38 -4.41
CA ARG A 324 9.46 -7.76 -3.04
C ARG A 324 8.88 -9.12 -2.64
N LEU A 325 9.75 -10.11 -2.47
CA LEU A 325 9.47 -11.39 -1.81
C LEU A 325 10.59 -11.70 -0.81
N THR A 326 10.50 -11.12 0.39
CA THR A 326 11.54 -11.25 1.43
C THR A 326 11.50 -12.63 2.10
N CYS A 327 12.58 -13.02 2.79
CA CYS A 327 12.67 -14.31 3.49
C CYS A 327 11.49 -14.56 4.46
N ASN A 328 11.03 -13.53 5.18
CA ASN A 328 9.88 -13.65 6.09
C ASN A 328 8.56 -13.91 5.35
N ILE A 329 8.37 -13.24 4.20
CA ILE A 329 7.17 -13.43 3.38
C ILE A 329 7.23 -14.80 2.71
N SER A 330 8.38 -15.19 2.14
CA SER A 330 8.53 -16.49 1.50
C SER A 330 8.36 -17.64 2.49
N HIS A 331 8.90 -17.52 3.71
CA HIS A 331 8.72 -18.51 4.77
C HIS A 331 7.26 -18.65 5.22
N PHE A 332 6.50 -17.55 5.30
CA PHE A 332 5.08 -17.62 5.67
C PHE A 332 4.21 -18.22 4.55
N LEU A 333 4.52 -17.93 3.29
CA LEU A 333 3.77 -18.43 2.15
C LEU A 333 4.10 -19.89 1.84
N ASP A 334 5.37 -20.28 1.95
CA ASP A 334 5.90 -21.63 1.75
C ASP A 334 5.26 -22.32 0.53
N ALA A 335 4.55 -23.45 0.70
CA ALA A 335 3.86 -24.18 -0.37
C ALA A 335 2.84 -23.35 -1.18
N SER A 336 2.36 -22.21 -0.67
CA SER A 336 1.44 -21.33 -1.40
C SER A 336 2.11 -20.53 -2.52
N ILE A 337 3.45 -20.50 -2.56
CA ILE A 337 4.22 -19.83 -3.61
C ILE A 337 3.98 -20.50 -4.97
N GLU A 338 4.13 -21.82 -5.05
CA GLU A 338 3.96 -22.56 -6.31
C GLU A 338 2.49 -22.67 -6.72
N GLY A 339 1.58 -22.80 -5.76
CA GLY A 339 0.15 -22.95 -6.04
C GLY A 339 -0.59 -21.63 -6.28
N HIS A 340 -0.68 -20.80 -5.24
CA HIS A 340 -1.54 -19.62 -5.24
C HIS A 340 -0.85 -18.39 -5.86
N LEU A 341 0.40 -18.10 -5.47
CA LEU A 341 1.15 -16.93 -5.93
C LEU A 341 1.46 -17.04 -7.43
N ALA A 342 2.13 -18.11 -7.87
CA ALA A 342 2.49 -18.31 -9.27
C ALA A 342 1.25 -18.37 -10.17
N GLY A 343 0.20 -19.08 -9.74
CA GLY A 343 -1.07 -19.14 -10.47
C GLY A 343 -1.77 -17.78 -10.60
N ALA A 344 -1.66 -16.92 -9.57
CA ALA A 344 -2.19 -15.57 -9.61
C ALA A 344 -1.36 -14.66 -10.53
N LEU A 345 -0.03 -14.72 -10.46
CA LEU A 345 0.88 -13.97 -11.33
C LEU A 345 0.57 -14.21 -12.82
N ILE A 346 0.45 -15.48 -13.21
CA ILE A 346 0.13 -15.86 -14.59
C ILE A 346 -1.26 -15.35 -15.01
N ALA A 347 -2.25 -15.42 -14.11
CA ALA A 347 -3.59 -14.94 -14.40
C ALA A 347 -3.62 -13.42 -14.61
N ILE A 348 -2.88 -12.66 -13.79
CA ILE A 348 -2.79 -11.21 -13.89
C ILE A 348 -2.03 -10.81 -15.17
N ALA A 349 -0.87 -11.41 -15.44
CA ALA A 349 -0.08 -11.14 -16.64
C ALA A 349 -0.92 -11.30 -17.92
N ARG A 350 -1.69 -12.39 -18.02
CA ARG A 350 -2.60 -12.63 -19.15
C ARG A 350 -3.71 -11.59 -19.28
N SER A 351 -4.17 -11.04 -18.16
CA SER A 351 -5.23 -10.02 -18.17
C SER A 351 -4.76 -8.63 -18.57
N PHE A 352 -3.46 -8.32 -18.48
CA PHE A 352 -2.91 -7.03 -18.90
C PHE A 352 -2.80 -6.84 -20.41
N ASN A 353 -2.91 -7.91 -21.21
CA ASN A 353 -2.70 -7.84 -22.66
C ASN A 353 -3.90 -7.27 -23.43
N THR A 354 -4.63 -6.30 -22.86
CA THR A 354 -5.78 -5.64 -23.48
C THR A 354 -5.39 -4.26 -24.02
N LYS A 355 -5.89 -3.92 -25.22
CA LYS A 355 -5.69 -2.57 -25.83
C LYS A 355 -6.21 -1.44 -24.92
N THR A 356 -7.11 -1.76 -23.99
CA THR A 356 -7.66 -0.85 -23.00
C THR A 356 -6.60 -0.26 -22.07
N LEU A 357 -5.56 -1.03 -21.72
CA LEU A 357 -4.53 -0.58 -20.78
C LEU A 357 -3.72 0.61 -21.32
N GLU A 358 -3.42 0.61 -22.62
CA GLU A 358 -2.73 1.73 -23.28
C GLU A 358 -3.54 3.03 -23.16
N ILE A 359 -4.85 2.94 -23.36
CA ILE A 359 -5.77 4.09 -23.34
C ILE A 359 -5.80 4.72 -21.94
N TRP A 360 -5.75 3.92 -20.88
CA TRP A 360 -5.74 4.40 -19.50
C TRP A 360 -4.38 4.91 -19.04
N LEU A 361 -3.30 4.24 -19.45
CA LEU A 361 -1.96 4.57 -18.99
C LEU A 361 -1.47 5.91 -19.57
N ARG A 362 -1.84 6.23 -20.81
CA ARG A 362 -1.44 7.48 -21.48
C ARG A 362 -1.82 8.76 -20.73
N PRO A 363 -3.09 9.00 -20.34
CA PRO A 363 -3.46 10.20 -19.56
C PRO A 363 -2.87 10.18 -18.15
N ILE A 364 -2.79 9.02 -17.49
CA ILE A 364 -2.22 8.91 -16.14
C ILE A 364 -0.73 9.27 -16.14
N LEU A 365 0.05 8.74 -17.08
CA LEU A 365 1.47 9.07 -17.21
C LEU A 365 1.66 10.52 -17.68
N TRP A 366 0.75 11.07 -18.48
CA TRP A 366 0.79 12.49 -18.84
C TRP A 366 0.73 13.39 -17.61
N ASP A 367 -0.24 13.16 -16.71
CA ASP A 367 -0.38 13.98 -15.50
C ASP A 367 0.83 13.83 -14.57
N VAL A 368 1.35 12.61 -14.43
CA VAL A 368 2.54 12.31 -13.62
C VAL A 368 3.79 13.00 -14.18
N PHE A 369 4.02 12.93 -15.51
CA PHE A 369 5.15 13.60 -16.14
C PHE A 369 4.98 15.12 -16.16
N SER A 370 3.75 15.63 -16.30
CA SER A 370 3.44 17.06 -16.21
C SER A 370 3.83 17.61 -14.85
N LYS A 371 3.46 16.92 -13.76
CA LYS A 371 3.88 17.31 -12.41
C LYS A 371 5.40 17.29 -12.24
N ALA A 372 6.07 16.25 -12.74
CA ALA A 372 7.53 16.14 -12.65
C ALA A 372 8.26 17.20 -13.50
N ALA A 373 7.61 17.75 -14.51
CA ALA A 373 8.10 18.80 -15.39
C ALA A 373 7.70 20.22 -14.96
N GLU A 374 6.95 20.41 -13.86
CA GLU A 374 6.57 21.74 -13.34
C GLU A 374 7.78 22.66 -13.12
N GLU A 375 8.94 22.08 -12.77
CA GLU A 375 10.20 22.80 -12.60
C GLU A 375 10.78 23.35 -13.92
N ASP A 376 10.50 22.71 -15.06
CA ASP A 376 11.08 23.00 -16.38
C ASP A 376 9.98 23.12 -17.46
N PRO A 377 9.28 24.27 -17.58
CA PRO A 377 8.07 24.43 -18.41
C PRO A 377 8.31 24.33 -19.93
N LYS A 378 9.57 24.36 -20.38
CA LYS A 378 9.95 24.20 -21.80
C LYS A 378 10.21 22.74 -22.19
N MET A 379 10.13 21.81 -21.24
CA MET A 379 10.43 20.40 -21.49
C MET A 379 9.33 19.75 -22.35
N ASN A 380 9.73 19.05 -23.42
CA ASN A 380 8.78 18.31 -24.23
C ASN A 380 8.38 17.02 -23.50
N ILE A 381 7.10 16.92 -23.11
CA ILE A 381 6.57 15.79 -22.33
C ILE A 381 5.91 14.73 -23.24
N VAL A 382 5.45 15.11 -24.43
CA VAL A 382 4.68 14.23 -25.34
C VAL A 382 5.47 13.00 -25.75
N ASN A 383 6.71 13.21 -26.21
CA ASN A 383 7.57 12.11 -26.68
C ASN A 383 8.02 11.18 -25.53
N PRO A 384 8.48 11.71 -24.37
CA PRO A 384 8.75 10.88 -23.19
C PRO A 384 7.56 10.03 -22.72
N VAL A 385 6.35 10.60 -22.65
CA VAL A 385 5.16 9.86 -22.22
C VAL A 385 4.84 8.73 -23.19
N LYS A 386 4.90 8.98 -24.51
CA LYS A 386 4.71 7.93 -25.51
C LYS A 386 5.71 6.78 -25.33
N ARG A 387 7.00 7.12 -25.18
CA ARG A 387 8.07 6.13 -24.94
C ARG A 387 7.87 5.36 -23.63
N ALA A 388 7.39 6.03 -22.58
CA ALA A 388 7.10 5.41 -21.29
C ALA A 388 5.97 4.36 -21.41
N VAL A 389 4.87 4.72 -22.08
CA VAL A 389 3.76 3.79 -22.37
C VAL A 389 4.26 2.60 -23.19
N ASP A 390 5.03 2.83 -24.26
CA ASP A 390 5.56 1.76 -25.11
C ASP A 390 6.51 0.83 -24.32
N THR A 391 7.32 1.38 -23.41
CA THR A 391 8.19 0.61 -22.52
C THR A 391 7.37 -0.30 -21.58
N VAL A 392 6.33 0.23 -20.95
CA VAL A 392 5.43 -0.55 -20.07
C VAL A 392 4.74 -1.66 -20.86
N LEU A 393 4.20 -1.36 -22.03
CA LEU A 393 3.52 -2.35 -22.88
C LEU A 393 4.49 -3.44 -23.37
N THR A 394 5.72 -3.08 -23.72
CA THR A 394 6.75 -4.04 -24.13
C THR A 394 7.12 -4.97 -22.98
N ARG A 395 7.24 -4.43 -21.75
CA ARG A 395 7.48 -5.22 -20.54
C ARG A 395 6.31 -6.17 -20.25
N ILE A 396 5.07 -5.70 -20.36
CA ILE A 396 3.89 -6.53 -20.15
C ILE A 396 3.79 -7.66 -21.17
N LYS A 397 4.17 -7.42 -22.42
CA LYS A 397 4.25 -8.48 -23.45
C LYS A 397 5.35 -9.52 -23.17
N GLY A 398 6.35 -9.17 -22.36
CA GLY A 398 7.43 -10.07 -21.93
C GLY A 398 7.11 -10.88 -20.68
N LEU A 399 5.99 -10.62 -20.00
CA LEU A 399 5.44 -11.41 -18.90
C LEU A 399 4.67 -12.63 -19.43
#